data_AF-A0A0K1EJX1-F1
#
_entry.id   AF-A0A0K1EJX1-F1
#
_cell.length_a   1.000
_cell.length_b   1.000
_cell.length_c   1.000
_cell.angle_alpha   90.00
_cell.angle_beta   90.00
_cell.angle_gamma   90.00
#
_symmetry.space_group_name_H-M   'P 1'
#
loop_
_entity.id
_entity.type
_entity.pdbx_description
1 polymer ?
#
loop_
_entity_poly.entity_id
_entity_poly.type
_entity_poly.pdbx_seq_one_letter_code
_entity_poly.pdbx_strand_id
1 'polypeptide(L)'
;MRGMRSRFLLLAAFCAPAPIFGVAVGCGDTIVVDNPGDGGGGGVGAGRADGGQGAGSVDGGGDALQEYVDPGCPDQPPPIVDLQCDPYDQHNGDCAVGEGCFIFVRYPQEACGQEIYGSRCGPAGVAGQGDPCLGSFECQGGFVCVVTGSGNQCVRLCPLVGDDGCPAGLVCEPIDVEGFGGCL
;
A
#
# COMPACT_ATOMS: atom_id res chain seq x y z
N MET A 1 -47.52 30.27 5.53
CA MET A 1 -47.02 30.90 4.28
C MET A 1 -46.64 32.34 4.57
N ARG A 2 -45.34 32.66 4.55
CA ARG A 2 -44.68 34.00 4.63
C ARG A 2 -43.25 33.70 5.13
N GLY A 3 -42.16 34.10 4.49
CA GLY A 3 -41.91 34.78 3.24
C GLY A 3 -40.40 34.74 3.05
N MET A 4 -39.96 34.19 1.92
CA MET A 4 -38.58 34.04 1.52
C MET A 4 -37.97 35.42 1.22
N ARG A 5 -36.83 35.77 1.85
CA ARG A 5 -35.99 36.89 1.43
C ARG A 5 -34.54 36.47 1.37
N SER A 6 -34.22 35.95 0.19
CA SER A 6 -32.89 35.86 -0.40
C SER A 6 -32.19 37.22 -0.35
N ARG A 7 -30.96 37.22 0.15
CA ARG A 7 -29.97 38.27 -0.08
C ARG A 7 -28.66 37.61 -0.52
N PHE A 8 -28.54 37.50 -1.84
CA PHE A 8 -27.28 37.44 -2.55
C PHE A 8 -26.52 38.77 -2.34
N LEU A 9 -25.20 38.70 -2.09
CA LEU A 9 -24.13 39.31 -2.92
C LEU A 9 -22.81 39.53 -2.16
N LEU A 10 -21.75 38.99 -2.79
CA LEU A 10 -20.41 39.57 -2.99
C LEU A 10 -19.50 39.89 -1.80
N LEU A 11 -18.45 39.06 -1.63
CA LEU A 11 -17.10 39.43 -1.19
C LEU A 11 -16.15 38.43 -1.85
N ALA A 12 -15.44 38.78 -2.92
CA ALA A 12 -14.21 39.59 -2.99
C ALA A 12 -13.00 38.68 -3.21
N ALA A 13 -12.32 38.94 -4.32
CA ALA A 13 -11.19 38.23 -4.84
C ALA A 13 -9.95 38.30 -3.94
N PHE A 14 -9.21 37.19 -3.85
CA PHE A 14 -7.75 37.24 -3.75
C PHE A 14 -7.16 36.13 -4.62
N CYS A 15 -6.73 36.54 -5.81
CA CYS A 15 -5.89 35.78 -6.71
C CYS A 15 -4.44 36.12 -6.34
N ALA A 16 -3.66 35.14 -5.90
CA ALA A 16 -2.21 35.27 -5.76
C ALA A 16 -1.54 33.96 -6.22
N PRO A 17 -0.99 33.91 -7.45
CA PRO A 17 -0.08 32.83 -7.83
C PRO A 17 1.31 33.11 -7.25
N ALA A 18 1.78 32.24 -6.34
CA ALA A 18 3.17 32.22 -5.91
C ALA A 18 3.97 31.26 -6.80
N PRO A 19 4.95 31.73 -7.59
CA PRO A 19 5.91 30.86 -8.23
C PRO A 19 7.03 30.53 -7.23
N ILE A 20 7.06 29.30 -6.72
CA ILE A 20 8.25 28.78 -6.03
C ILE A 20 8.93 27.81 -6.99
N PHE A 21 9.97 28.33 -7.63
CA PHE A 21 11.04 27.54 -8.20
C PHE A 21 11.73 26.76 -7.07
N GLY A 22 11.63 25.44 -7.10
CA GLY A 22 12.42 24.53 -6.28
C GLY A 22 13.14 23.56 -7.18
N VAL A 23 14.41 23.84 -7.45
CA VAL A 23 15.37 22.94 -8.11
C VAL A 23 15.54 21.69 -7.24
N ALA A 24 14.98 20.56 -7.67
CA ALA A 24 15.40 19.26 -7.17
C ALA A 24 16.76 18.93 -7.80
N VAL A 25 17.80 19.16 -7.01
CA VAL A 25 19.15 18.63 -7.21
C VAL A 25 19.06 17.12 -7.01
N GLY A 26 19.68 16.36 -7.93
CA GLY A 26 19.30 14.99 -8.24
C GLY A 26 19.72 13.89 -7.26
N CYS A 27 19.13 12.73 -7.51
CA CYS A 27 19.82 11.45 -7.55
C CYS A 27 19.72 10.98 -9.00
N GLY A 28 20.80 11.18 -9.77
CA GLY A 28 20.88 10.62 -11.11
C GLY A 28 21.01 9.12 -10.99
N ASP A 29 19.98 8.38 -11.36
CA ASP A 29 20.11 6.96 -11.69
C ASP A 29 20.89 6.87 -13.00
N THR A 30 22.21 6.95 -12.91
CA THR A 30 23.06 6.36 -13.95
C THR A 30 22.89 4.85 -13.86
N ILE A 31 21.90 4.33 -14.60
CA ILE A 31 21.93 2.92 -15.00
C ILE A 31 23.13 2.77 -15.91
N VAL A 32 24.19 2.17 -15.39
CA VAL A 32 25.26 1.61 -16.21
C VAL A 32 24.63 0.41 -16.93
N VAL A 33 24.08 0.67 -18.11
CA VAL A 33 23.75 -0.39 -19.07
C VAL A 33 25.09 -0.80 -19.66
N ASP A 34 25.68 -1.86 -19.12
CA ASP A 34 26.74 -2.58 -19.82
C ASP A 34 26.14 -3.07 -21.14
N ASN A 35 26.63 -2.46 -22.21
CA ASN A 35 26.21 -2.70 -23.57
C ASN A 35 27.29 -3.58 -24.21
N PRO A 36 27.18 -4.92 -24.21
CA PRO A 36 28.01 -5.74 -25.07
C PRO A 36 27.38 -5.72 -26.47
N GLY A 37 27.69 -4.68 -27.23
CA GLY A 37 27.67 -4.79 -28.69
C GLY A 37 28.81 -5.71 -29.10
N ASP A 38 28.50 -6.92 -29.58
CA ASP A 38 28.54 -7.23 -31.01
C ASP A 38 28.65 -8.73 -31.32
N GLY A 39 27.78 -9.17 -32.24
CA GLY A 39 27.86 -10.42 -33.01
C GLY A 39 26.88 -11.50 -32.54
N GLY A 40 25.90 -11.98 -33.30
CA GLY A 40 25.61 -11.88 -34.72
C GLY A 40 25.07 -13.24 -35.20
N GLY A 41 23.83 -13.27 -35.70
CA GLY A 41 23.39 -14.19 -36.76
C GLY A 41 22.93 -15.61 -36.40
N GLY A 42 21.69 -15.94 -36.82
CA GLY A 42 21.44 -17.14 -37.63
C GLY A 42 20.71 -18.34 -37.02
N GLY A 43 19.40 -18.44 -37.30
CA GLY A 43 18.79 -19.62 -37.94
C GLY A 43 18.59 -20.94 -37.18
N VAL A 44 17.31 -21.26 -36.90
CA VAL A 44 16.61 -22.57 -37.00
C VAL A 44 17.34 -23.88 -36.69
N GLY A 45 16.77 -24.66 -35.75
CA GLY A 45 16.97 -26.11 -35.70
C GLY A 45 16.37 -26.79 -34.47
N ALA A 46 15.35 -27.62 -34.68
CA ALA A 46 14.87 -28.60 -33.70
C ALA A 46 15.88 -29.74 -33.50
N GLY A 47 16.04 -30.27 -32.28
CA GLY A 47 16.71 -31.55 -32.04
C GLY A 47 17.30 -31.72 -30.63
N ARG A 48 16.80 -32.72 -29.90
CA ARG A 48 17.50 -33.37 -28.78
C ARG A 48 18.75 -34.10 -29.30
N ALA A 49 19.82 -34.19 -28.49
CA ALA A 49 20.44 -35.44 -28.03
C ALA A 49 21.75 -35.18 -27.26
N ASP A 50 22.10 -36.16 -26.43
CA ASP A 50 23.11 -36.18 -25.38
C ASP A 50 24.58 -36.26 -25.85
N GLY A 51 25.50 -35.89 -24.94
CA GLY A 51 26.82 -36.52 -24.82
C GLY A 51 28.03 -35.73 -25.34
N GLY A 52 28.95 -35.37 -24.43
CA GLY A 52 30.29 -34.93 -24.78
C GLY A 52 31.16 -34.55 -23.57
N GLN A 53 31.89 -35.53 -23.03
CA GLN A 53 32.95 -35.29 -22.05
C GLN A 53 34.17 -34.63 -22.71
N GLY A 54 34.71 -33.60 -22.07
CA GLY A 54 36.17 -33.42 -21.98
C GLY A 54 36.76 -32.08 -22.42
N ALA A 55 37.46 -31.48 -21.45
CA ALA A 55 38.61 -30.58 -21.57
C ALA A 55 38.36 -29.06 -21.68
N GLY A 56 38.51 -28.40 -20.53
CA GLY A 56 39.48 -27.31 -20.41
C GLY A 56 38.95 -25.88 -20.39
N SER A 57 38.89 -25.32 -19.18
CA SER A 57 39.32 -23.94 -18.88
C SER A 57 38.52 -22.80 -19.50
N VAL A 58 37.48 -22.38 -18.79
CA VAL A 58 37.58 -21.19 -17.93
C VAL A 58 36.58 -21.41 -16.80
N ASP A 59 37.06 -21.82 -15.63
CA ASP A 59 36.30 -21.66 -14.40
C ASP A 59 36.01 -20.16 -14.32
N GLY A 60 34.75 -19.78 -14.52
CA GLY A 60 34.29 -18.40 -14.34
C GLY A 60 34.80 -17.97 -12.97
N GLY A 61 35.75 -17.04 -12.98
CA GLY A 61 36.60 -16.72 -11.84
C GLY A 61 35.76 -16.59 -10.58
N GLY A 62 36.19 -17.31 -9.54
CA GLY A 62 35.45 -17.55 -8.31
C GLY A 62 34.58 -16.36 -7.91
N ASP A 63 33.28 -16.62 -7.92
CA ASP A 63 32.16 -15.77 -7.49
C ASP A 63 32.64 -14.60 -6.62
N ALA A 64 33.01 -13.49 -7.28
CA ALA A 64 33.79 -12.41 -6.66
C ALA A 64 32.97 -11.50 -5.74
N LEU A 65 31.76 -11.92 -5.39
CA LEU A 65 30.95 -11.31 -4.36
C LEU A 65 30.66 -12.41 -3.33
N GLN A 66 31.26 -12.28 -2.16
CA GLN A 66 30.90 -13.11 -1.01
C GLN A 66 29.38 -13.09 -0.88
N GLU A 67 28.75 -14.27 -0.88
CA GLU A 67 27.31 -14.41 -0.68
C GLU A 67 26.95 -13.71 0.64
N TYR A 68 26.09 -12.70 0.56
CA TYR A 68 25.65 -11.97 1.74
C TYR A 68 24.90 -12.93 2.66
N VAL A 69 25.47 -13.20 3.83
CA VAL A 69 24.79 -13.95 4.89
C VAL A 69 24.03 -12.94 5.73
N ASP A 70 22.70 -12.97 5.61
CA ASP A 70 21.83 -12.20 6.49
C ASP A 70 22.04 -12.67 7.95
N PRO A 71 22.50 -11.80 8.86
CA PRO A 71 22.64 -12.16 10.27
C PRO A 71 21.29 -12.51 10.92
N GLY A 72 20.18 -12.19 10.26
CA GLY A 72 18.83 -12.35 10.77
C GLY A 72 18.49 -11.30 11.81
N CYS A 73 17.21 -11.23 12.15
CA CYS A 73 16.75 -10.46 13.30
C CYS A 73 16.63 -11.36 14.53
N PRO A 74 16.89 -10.83 15.74
CA PRO A 74 16.54 -11.55 16.96
C PRO A 74 15.03 -11.79 17.03
N ASP A 75 14.61 -12.77 17.83
CA ASP A 75 13.19 -13.02 18.09
C ASP A 75 12.49 -11.74 18.54
N GLN A 76 11.51 -11.30 17.75
CA GLN A 76 10.73 -10.11 18.07
C GLN A 76 9.62 -10.46 19.07
N PRO A 77 9.34 -9.59 20.04
CA PRO A 77 8.14 -9.71 20.86
C PRO A 77 6.87 -9.54 20.00
N PRO A 78 5.69 -9.85 20.59
CA PRO A 78 4.41 -9.68 19.90
C PRO A 78 4.20 -8.26 19.38
N PRO A 79 3.41 -8.09 18.29
CA PRO A 79 3.15 -6.78 17.70
C PRO A 79 2.60 -5.76 18.70
N ILE A 80 2.96 -4.50 18.48
CA ILE A 80 2.48 -3.38 19.30
C ILE A 80 1.15 -2.90 18.70
N VAL A 81 0.15 -2.73 19.57
CA VAL A 81 -1.19 -2.27 19.18
C VAL A 81 -1.47 -0.87 19.76
N ASP A 82 -1.96 0.05 18.92
CA ASP A 82 -2.34 1.43 19.29
C ASP A 82 -3.76 1.77 18.78
N LEU A 83 -4.77 1.53 19.61
CA LEU A 83 -6.19 1.74 19.27
C LEU A 83 -6.70 3.04 19.88
N GLN A 84 -6.94 4.04 19.05
CA GLN A 84 -7.54 5.31 19.50
C GLN A 84 -9.06 5.32 19.34
N CYS A 85 -9.60 4.40 18.54
CA CYS A 85 -11.04 4.30 18.23
C CYS A 85 -11.39 2.87 17.81
N ASP A 86 -12.66 2.48 17.86
CA ASP A 86 -13.12 1.19 17.33
C ASP A 86 -13.40 1.28 15.80
N PRO A 87 -12.60 0.62 14.93
CA PRO A 87 -12.82 0.67 13.50
C PRO A 87 -14.08 -0.11 13.05
N TYR A 88 -14.65 -0.95 13.90
CA TYR A 88 -15.89 -1.67 13.62
C TYR A 88 -17.15 -0.91 14.06
N ASP A 89 -17.00 0.15 14.87
CA ASP A 89 -18.11 0.99 15.36
C ASP A 89 -17.86 2.49 15.12
N GLN A 90 -18.15 2.93 13.90
CA GLN A 90 -17.82 4.27 13.39
C GLN A 90 -18.57 5.44 14.04
N HIS A 91 -19.54 5.18 14.91
CA HIS A 91 -20.41 6.20 15.50
C HIS A 91 -20.57 6.05 17.02
N ASN A 92 -19.64 5.35 17.67
CA ASN A 92 -19.61 5.21 19.13
C ASN A 92 -19.18 6.49 19.88
N GLY A 93 -18.72 7.51 19.16
CA GLY A 93 -18.28 8.79 19.71
C GLY A 93 -16.76 8.90 19.93
N ASP A 94 -15.97 7.92 19.48
CA ASP A 94 -14.51 7.97 19.58
C ASP A 94 -13.90 9.04 18.68
N CYS A 95 -14.48 9.25 17.49
CA CYS A 95 -14.03 10.23 16.50
C CYS A 95 -14.93 11.46 16.43
N ALA A 96 -14.38 12.59 16.00
CA ALA A 96 -15.14 13.83 15.88
C ALA A 96 -16.16 13.77 14.72
N VAL A 97 -17.11 14.69 14.70
CA VAL A 97 -18.09 14.79 13.60
C VAL A 97 -17.37 15.05 12.27
N GLY A 98 -17.62 14.19 11.28
CA GLY A 98 -16.97 14.23 9.96
C GLY A 98 -15.69 13.42 9.88
N GLU A 99 -15.27 12.77 10.96
CA GLU A 99 -14.17 11.82 10.99
C GLU A 99 -14.69 10.37 10.98
N GLY A 100 -13.82 9.46 10.54
CA GLY A 100 -13.98 8.01 10.65
C GLY A 100 -12.79 7.41 11.39
N CYS A 101 -13.02 6.24 11.96
CA CYS A 101 -11.96 5.43 12.56
C CYS A 101 -11.33 4.53 11.50
N PHE A 102 -10.04 4.72 11.25
CA PHE A 102 -9.28 4.01 10.23
C PHE A 102 -8.17 3.19 10.86
N ILE A 103 -7.99 1.96 10.38
CA ILE A 103 -6.83 1.15 10.74
C ILE A 103 -5.56 1.70 10.09
N PHE A 104 -4.42 1.46 10.72
CA PHE A 104 -3.11 1.80 10.17
C PHE A 104 -2.07 0.76 10.53
N VAL A 105 -1.04 0.68 9.69
CA VAL A 105 0.23 0.01 9.98
C VAL A 105 1.32 1.07 9.93
N ARG A 106 2.12 1.16 10.99
CA ARG A 106 3.34 1.95 11.00
C ARG A 106 4.52 1.00 10.92
N TYR A 107 5.14 0.97 9.75
CA TYR A 107 6.35 0.21 9.51
C TYR A 107 7.53 0.78 10.30
N PRO A 108 8.39 -0.08 10.85
CA PRO A 108 9.61 0.35 11.54
C PRO A 108 10.59 1.00 10.57
N GLN A 109 11.42 1.91 11.07
CA GLN A 109 12.52 2.51 10.30
C GLN A 109 13.80 1.65 10.34
N GLU A 110 13.90 0.77 11.32
CA GLU A 110 15.04 -0.14 11.51
C GLU A 110 14.70 -1.53 10.94
N ALA A 111 15.69 -2.23 10.38
CA ALA A 111 15.49 -3.53 9.74
C ALA A 111 14.89 -4.60 10.68
N CYS A 112 15.20 -4.50 11.97
CA CYS A 112 14.66 -5.36 13.02
C CYS A 112 13.72 -4.59 13.96
N GLY A 113 13.12 -3.49 13.52
CA GLY A 113 12.04 -2.88 14.28
C GLY A 113 10.75 -3.70 14.14
N GLN A 114 9.74 -3.35 14.94
CA GLN A 114 8.42 -3.96 14.86
C GLN A 114 7.42 -3.04 14.20
N GLU A 115 6.48 -3.65 13.48
CA GLU A 115 5.29 -2.96 12.99
C GLU A 115 4.38 -2.59 14.15
N ILE A 116 3.73 -1.44 14.02
CA ILE A 116 2.72 -0.99 14.98
C ILE A 116 1.39 -0.96 14.24
N TYR A 117 0.48 -1.83 14.67
CA TYR A 117 -0.88 -1.92 14.15
C TYR A 117 -1.79 -1.08 15.04
N GLY A 118 -2.80 -0.44 14.46
CA GLY A 118 -3.65 0.42 15.26
C GLY A 118 -4.83 0.98 14.52
N SER A 119 -5.55 1.85 15.21
CA SER A 119 -6.67 2.61 14.67
C SER A 119 -6.59 4.06 15.11
N ARG A 120 -6.93 4.99 14.21
CA ARG A 120 -6.93 6.43 14.48
C ARG A 120 -8.09 7.13 13.79
N CYS A 121 -8.52 8.24 14.39
CA CYS A 121 -9.50 9.12 13.77
C CYS A 121 -8.85 9.93 12.64
N GLY A 122 -9.58 10.10 11.55
CA GLY A 122 -9.20 10.97 10.43
C GLY A 122 -10.42 11.38 9.62
N PRO A 123 -10.28 12.33 8.68
CA PRO A 123 -11.40 12.78 7.85
C PRO A 123 -12.03 11.59 7.09
N ALA A 124 -13.35 11.44 7.20
CA ALA A 124 -14.05 10.38 6.48
C ALA A 124 -14.32 10.79 5.03
N GLY A 125 -14.00 9.89 4.10
CA GLY A 125 -14.40 10.01 2.71
C GLY A 125 -15.86 9.61 2.48
N VAL A 126 -16.23 9.54 1.19
CA VAL A 126 -17.60 9.19 0.76
C VAL A 126 -17.68 7.87 -0.01
N ALA A 127 -16.53 7.27 -0.34
CA ALA A 127 -16.47 6.02 -1.11
C ALA A 127 -16.84 4.81 -0.22
N GLY A 128 -17.69 3.94 -0.75
CA GLY A 128 -18.19 2.73 -0.08
C GLY A 128 -17.63 1.44 -0.67
N GLN A 129 -18.27 0.31 -0.36
CA GLN A 129 -17.82 -1.02 -0.80
C GLN A 129 -17.64 -1.09 -2.31
N GLY A 130 -16.43 -1.44 -2.77
CA GLY A 130 -16.08 -1.62 -4.17
C GLY A 130 -15.83 -0.32 -4.94
N ASP A 131 -16.00 0.85 -4.32
CA ASP A 131 -15.67 2.13 -4.96
C ASP A 131 -14.15 2.30 -5.08
N PRO A 132 -13.64 2.93 -6.16
CA PRO A 132 -12.21 3.13 -6.34
C PRO A 132 -11.62 4.11 -5.34
N CYS A 133 -10.37 3.88 -4.92
CA CYS A 133 -9.64 4.72 -3.96
C CYS A 133 -8.16 4.85 -4.32
N LEU A 134 -7.50 5.89 -3.81
CA LEU A 134 -6.04 6.06 -3.89
C LEU A 134 -5.36 5.79 -2.54
N GLY A 135 -6.13 5.82 -1.45
CA GLY A 135 -5.75 5.52 -0.08
C GLY A 135 -6.96 5.48 0.86
N SER A 136 -6.71 5.28 2.16
CA SER A 136 -7.78 5.05 3.13
C SER A 136 -8.69 6.26 3.37
N PHE A 137 -8.25 7.48 3.07
CA PHE A 137 -8.99 8.71 3.35
C PHE A 137 -10.10 9.03 2.34
N GLU A 138 -10.11 8.40 1.16
CA GLU A 138 -11.26 8.52 0.24
C GLU A 138 -12.43 7.62 0.63
N CYS A 139 -12.13 6.57 1.40
CA CYS A 139 -13.13 5.65 1.92
C CYS A 139 -13.89 6.28 3.11
N GLN A 140 -15.17 5.95 3.22
CA GLN A 140 -15.93 6.26 4.42
C GLN A 140 -15.35 5.55 5.65
N GLY A 141 -15.68 6.02 6.86
CA GLY A 141 -15.26 5.36 8.09
C GLY A 141 -15.69 3.88 8.10
N GLY A 142 -14.80 3.00 8.60
CA GLY A 142 -15.03 1.55 8.67
C GLY A 142 -14.72 0.81 7.39
N PHE A 143 -14.10 1.51 6.43
CA PHE A 143 -13.62 0.97 5.17
C PHE A 143 -12.12 1.21 5.06
N VAL A 144 -11.45 0.32 4.34
CA VAL A 144 -10.02 0.40 4.04
C VAL A 144 -9.81 0.28 2.54
N CYS A 145 -8.88 1.05 2.00
CA CYS A 145 -8.50 0.96 0.60
C CYS A 145 -7.53 -0.20 0.42
N VAL A 146 -7.95 -1.26 -0.26
CA VAL A 146 -7.12 -2.44 -0.53
C VAL A 146 -6.79 -2.54 -2.01
N VAL A 147 -5.60 -3.07 -2.30
CA VAL A 147 -5.16 -3.35 -3.66
C VAL A 147 -5.72 -4.69 -4.11
N THR A 148 -6.40 -4.73 -5.26
CA THR A 148 -6.97 -5.96 -5.82
C THR A 148 -6.52 -6.15 -7.27
N GLY A 149 -6.83 -7.33 -7.84
CA GLY A 149 -6.55 -7.62 -9.25
C GLY A 149 -7.26 -6.69 -10.24
N SER A 150 -8.31 -5.98 -9.83
CA SER A 150 -9.05 -5.00 -10.64
C SER A 150 -8.71 -3.54 -10.35
N GLY A 151 -7.75 -3.28 -9.46
CA GLY A 151 -7.39 -1.95 -8.99
C GLY A 151 -7.63 -1.78 -7.49
N ASN A 152 -7.49 -0.55 -7.00
CA ASN A 152 -7.68 -0.24 -5.59
C ASN A 152 -9.14 0.04 -5.30
N GLN A 153 -9.70 -0.58 -4.26
CA GLN A 153 -11.10 -0.41 -3.88
C GLN A 153 -11.28 -0.29 -2.36
N CYS A 154 -12.28 0.47 -1.96
CA CYS A 154 -12.70 0.56 -0.57
C CYS A 154 -13.46 -0.72 -0.19
N VAL A 155 -13.01 -1.40 0.86
CA VAL A 155 -13.67 -2.61 1.38
C VAL A 155 -14.05 -2.39 2.84
N ARG A 156 -15.22 -2.89 3.22
CA ARG A 156 -15.70 -2.81 4.59
C ARG A 156 -14.83 -3.68 5.49
N LEU A 157 -14.47 -3.15 6.66
CA LEU A 157 -13.77 -3.93 7.67
C LEU A 157 -14.70 -4.96 8.31
N CYS A 158 -14.15 -6.13 8.61
CA CYS A 158 -14.82 -7.22 9.31
C CYS A 158 -13.91 -7.85 10.37
N PRO A 159 -14.48 -8.39 11.46
CA PRO A 159 -13.71 -9.16 12.44
C PRO A 159 -13.42 -10.56 11.88
N LEU A 160 -12.17 -11.01 11.99
CA LEU A 160 -11.76 -12.35 11.52
C LEU A 160 -12.32 -13.51 12.36
N VAL A 161 -12.88 -13.20 13.52
CA VAL A 161 -13.45 -14.18 14.45
C VAL A 161 -14.85 -13.71 14.83
N GLY A 162 -15.83 -14.62 14.71
CA GLY A 162 -17.21 -14.37 15.07
C GLY A 162 -18.10 -14.13 13.86
N ASP A 163 -19.03 -13.19 13.99
CA ASP A 163 -19.90 -12.76 12.90
C ASP A 163 -19.14 -11.76 12.03
N ASP A 164 -18.92 -12.11 10.76
CA ASP A 164 -18.14 -11.28 9.85
C ASP A 164 -18.83 -9.96 9.48
N GLY A 165 -20.16 -9.89 9.64
CA GLY A 165 -20.95 -8.70 9.30
C GLY A 165 -20.83 -8.27 7.83
N CYS A 166 -20.32 -9.15 6.96
CA CYS A 166 -20.09 -8.83 5.56
C CYS A 166 -21.42 -8.80 4.77
N PRO A 167 -21.55 -7.89 3.78
CA PRO A 167 -22.69 -7.91 2.87
C PRO A 167 -22.83 -9.26 2.16
N ALA A 168 -24.07 -9.61 1.81
CA ALA A 168 -24.36 -10.88 1.13
C ALA A 168 -23.52 -11.02 -0.16
N GLY A 169 -22.81 -12.14 -0.27
CA GLY A 169 -21.96 -12.46 -1.41
C GLY A 169 -20.50 -12.06 -1.25
N LEU A 170 -20.11 -11.47 -0.12
CA LEU A 170 -18.72 -11.20 0.25
C LEU A 170 -18.29 -12.09 1.42
N VAL A 171 -16.99 -12.35 1.52
CA VAL A 171 -16.38 -13.14 2.60
C VAL A 171 -15.39 -12.26 3.34
N CYS A 172 -15.32 -12.41 4.66
CA CYS A 172 -14.29 -11.74 5.46
C CYS A 172 -12.95 -12.45 5.30
N GLU A 173 -12.02 -11.79 4.61
CA GLU A 173 -10.67 -12.29 4.40
C GLU A 173 -9.65 -11.42 5.15
N PRO A 174 -8.57 -12.02 5.69
CA PRO A 174 -7.47 -11.26 6.27
C PRO A 174 -6.88 -10.26 5.28
N ILE A 175 -6.57 -9.06 5.78
CA ILE A 175 -5.87 -8.01 5.03
C ILE A 175 -4.45 -7.82 5.60
N ASP A 176 -3.65 -6.95 4.97
CA ASP A 176 -2.25 -6.63 5.37
C ASP A 176 -2.12 -5.89 6.72
N VAL A 177 -3.14 -5.97 7.58
CA VAL A 177 -3.17 -5.42 8.93
C VAL A 177 -3.58 -6.54 9.88
N GLU A 178 -2.66 -6.94 10.75
CA GLU A 178 -2.86 -8.10 11.63
C GLU A 178 -4.11 -7.92 12.50
N GLY A 179 -4.94 -8.96 12.55
CA GLY A 179 -6.18 -8.99 13.32
C GLY A 179 -7.40 -8.37 12.63
N PHE A 180 -7.23 -7.77 11.45
CA PHE A 180 -8.32 -7.17 10.68
C PHE A 180 -8.62 -7.98 9.42
N GLY A 181 -9.90 -8.01 9.04
CA GLY A 181 -10.34 -8.51 7.75
C GLY A 181 -11.04 -7.44 6.92
N GLY A 182 -11.16 -7.71 5.62
CA GLY A 182 -11.96 -6.95 4.68
C GLY A 182 -13.00 -7.85 4.00
N CYS A 183 -14.19 -7.30 3.73
CA CYS A 183 -15.22 -7.99 2.97
C CYS A 183 -14.89 -7.94 1.46
N LEU A 184 -14.55 -9.10 0.88
CA LEU A 184 -14.11 -9.27 -0.51
C LEU A 184 -14.99 -10.26 -1.30
#